data_AF-A0A345UJD5-F1
#
_entry.id   AF-A0A345UJD5-F1
#
_cell.length_a   1.000
_cell.length_b   1.000
_cell.length_c   1.000
_cell.angle_alpha   90.00
_cell.angle_beta   90.00
_cell.angle_gamma   90.00
#
_symmetry.space_group_name_H-M   'P 1'
#
loop_
_entity.id
_entity.type
_entity.pdbx_description
1 polymer ?
#
loop_
_entity_poly.entity_id
_entity_poly.type
_entity_poly.pdbx_seq_one_letter_code
_entity_poly.pdbx_strand_id
1 'polypeptide(L)'
;MDKLISWHQEFYQQRDFKPDECVPLYKLRPTKKEFEALTSVLRAFVAERTPFMSVNTIIDTCPLFNKLFVLYAAEWWKRKYSGGHWTWKHIIDDLGIEEDEITPQKRSVCVSRGLSRWNLKIADTSGKRFLGAIAIQGGLPIHFLTSQEGNIYRVLERLVKHAEGAEVSSSRLETWAEELQYFLPHTYRKKEIYALLAQVVEVLFNIKRKASDQTTKAILAEWRSNHSKWLTELPITAPYEEIDRLISKLLGVVAATNEKRTISDDFLTIHRNLIINDKGRLTCKGIIEIAGTISAEQLLNKFNYKVPENNPFVLNVQLSIGSYDEHLTLHSVIGNSKYSSSVKSIQIREEAFFDQIIFSTFALQI
;
A
#
# COMPACT_ATOMS: atom_id res chain seq x y z
N MET A 1 19.84 28.90 -19.12
CA MET A 1 18.90 29.18 -18.01
C MET A 1 17.49 29.29 -18.56
N ASP A 2 17.33 30.02 -19.67
CA ASP A 2 16.05 30.32 -20.33
C ASP A 2 15.19 29.08 -20.65
N LYS A 3 15.81 27.99 -21.16
CA LYS A 3 15.09 26.72 -21.43
C LYS A 3 14.46 26.09 -20.17
N LEU A 4 15.12 26.16 -19.00
CA LEU A 4 14.53 25.65 -17.75
C LEU A 4 13.36 26.52 -17.29
N ILE A 5 13.51 27.84 -17.45
CA ILE A 5 12.48 28.81 -17.05
C ILE A 5 11.24 28.65 -17.94
N SER A 6 11.40 28.61 -19.27
CA SER A 6 10.27 28.42 -20.19
C SER A 6 9.58 27.09 -19.95
N TRP A 7 10.32 25.98 -19.81
CA TRP A 7 9.70 24.68 -19.49
C TRP A 7 8.91 24.73 -18.18
N HIS A 8 9.47 25.34 -17.13
CA HIS A 8 8.80 25.47 -15.84
C HIS A 8 7.53 26.31 -15.93
N GLN A 9 7.56 27.43 -16.66
CA GLN A 9 6.39 28.29 -16.87
C GLN A 9 5.29 27.58 -17.66
N GLU A 10 5.63 26.93 -18.76
CA GLU A 10 4.70 26.17 -19.60
C GLU A 10 4.05 25.01 -18.81
N PHE A 11 4.84 24.29 -18.01
CA PHE A 11 4.36 23.20 -17.17
C PHE A 11 3.31 23.67 -16.15
N TYR A 12 3.48 24.86 -15.57
CA TYR A 12 2.51 25.44 -14.64
C TYR A 12 1.29 26.04 -15.35
N GLN A 13 1.45 26.68 -16.51
CA GLN A 13 0.32 27.27 -17.25
C GLN A 13 -0.73 26.24 -17.66
N GLN A 14 -0.31 25.00 -17.90
CA GLN A 14 -1.21 23.89 -18.29
C GLN A 14 -1.95 23.28 -17.09
N ARG A 15 -1.72 23.76 -15.87
CA ARG A 15 -2.29 23.20 -14.64
C ARG A 15 -2.95 24.31 -13.83
N ASP A 16 -4.16 24.06 -13.35
CA ASP A 16 -4.84 24.93 -12.38
C ASP A 16 -4.28 24.71 -10.96
N PHE A 17 -2.96 24.85 -10.82
CA PHE A 17 -2.23 24.61 -9.58
C PHE A 17 -1.66 25.91 -9.05
N LYS A 18 -1.95 26.23 -7.79
CA LYS A 18 -1.37 27.41 -7.16
C LYS A 18 0.10 27.13 -6.85
N PRO A 19 1.04 28.03 -7.20
CA PRO A 19 2.48 27.85 -6.96
C PRO A 19 2.86 27.48 -5.52
N ASP A 20 2.02 27.85 -4.55
CA ASP A 20 2.26 27.67 -3.11
C ASP A 20 1.59 26.42 -2.51
N GLU A 21 0.79 25.68 -3.28
CA GLU A 21 0.07 24.52 -2.76
C GLU A 21 1.05 23.37 -2.47
N CYS A 22 1.02 22.82 -1.26
CA CYS A 22 1.85 21.69 -0.86
C CYS A 22 1.18 20.39 -1.30
N VAL A 23 1.56 19.90 -2.48
CA VAL A 23 0.94 18.71 -3.07
C VAL A 23 2.00 17.70 -3.50
N PRO A 24 1.80 16.40 -3.19
CA PRO A 24 2.71 15.36 -3.65
C PRO A 24 2.92 15.39 -5.16
N LEU A 25 4.16 15.20 -5.62
CA LEU A 25 4.51 15.42 -7.03
C LEU A 25 3.74 14.51 -8.01
N TYR A 26 3.36 13.30 -7.59
CA TYR A 26 2.56 12.38 -8.41
C TYR A 26 1.20 12.97 -8.80
N LYS A 27 0.64 13.90 -8.00
CA LYS A 27 -0.65 14.55 -8.30
C LYS A 27 -0.56 15.54 -9.46
N LEU A 28 0.65 16.03 -9.76
CA LEU A 28 0.89 16.92 -10.91
C LEU A 28 0.69 16.20 -12.24
N ARG A 29 0.70 14.86 -12.25
CA ARG A 29 0.48 14.01 -13.42
C ARG A 29 1.24 14.49 -14.68
N PRO A 30 2.57 14.69 -14.65
CA PRO A 30 3.33 14.98 -15.87
C PRO A 30 3.06 13.90 -16.91
N THR A 31 2.77 14.30 -18.15
CA THR A 31 2.64 13.42 -19.30
C THR A 31 3.99 12.82 -19.68
N LYS A 32 3.99 11.76 -20.51
CA LYS A 32 5.24 11.18 -21.04
C LYS A 32 6.05 12.23 -21.81
N LYS A 33 5.38 13.04 -22.63
CA LYS A 33 5.99 14.13 -23.41
C LYS A 33 6.64 15.19 -22.50
N GLU A 34 5.97 15.60 -21.44
CA GLU A 34 6.52 16.56 -20.48
C GLU A 34 7.74 15.99 -19.75
N PHE A 35 7.71 14.72 -19.35
CA PHE A 35 8.85 14.05 -18.73
C PHE A 35 10.06 13.96 -19.67
N GLU A 36 9.84 13.59 -20.94
CA GLU A 36 10.91 13.52 -21.95
C GLU A 36 11.48 14.91 -22.26
N ALA A 37 10.63 15.94 -22.34
CA ALA A 37 11.03 17.32 -22.50
C ALA A 37 11.85 17.80 -21.29
N LEU A 38 11.39 17.54 -20.06
CA LEU A 38 12.11 17.89 -18.83
C LEU A 38 13.49 17.24 -18.78
N THR A 39 13.56 15.94 -19.11
CA THR A 39 14.81 15.18 -19.17
C THR A 39 15.80 15.82 -20.14
N SER A 40 15.31 16.18 -21.34
CA SER A 40 16.12 16.82 -22.38
C SER A 40 16.62 18.20 -21.95
N VAL A 41 15.76 19.01 -21.33
CA VAL A 41 16.12 20.35 -20.84
C VAL A 41 17.13 20.27 -19.69
N LEU A 42 16.95 19.36 -18.72
CA LEU A 42 17.91 19.18 -17.62
C LEU A 42 19.26 18.68 -18.13
N ARG A 43 19.27 17.67 -19.01
CA ARG A 43 20.50 17.13 -19.62
C ARG A 43 21.26 18.21 -20.39
N ALA A 44 20.58 18.97 -21.24
CA ALA A 44 21.19 20.07 -21.98
C ALA A 44 21.72 21.16 -21.03
N PHE A 45 20.95 21.51 -20.00
CA PHE A 45 21.35 22.53 -19.03
C PHE A 45 22.63 22.16 -18.26
N VAL A 46 22.78 20.88 -17.91
CA VAL A 46 23.99 20.33 -17.26
C VAL A 46 25.15 20.34 -18.24
N ALA A 47 24.99 19.75 -19.43
CA ALA A 47 26.05 19.65 -20.43
C ALA A 47 26.58 21.04 -20.90
N GLU A 48 25.71 22.04 -20.97
CA GLU A 48 26.09 23.42 -21.30
C GLU A 48 26.94 24.09 -20.18
N ARG A 49 26.91 23.57 -18.94
CA ARG A 49 27.56 24.18 -17.75
C ARG A 49 28.75 23.42 -17.23
N THR A 50 28.77 22.10 -17.35
CA THR A 50 29.88 21.27 -16.86
C THR A 50 31.26 21.63 -17.42
N PRO A 51 31.41 22.23 -18.63
CA PRO A 51 32.71 22.76 -19.06
C PRO A 51 33.25 23.94 -18.23
N PHE A 52 32.39 24.65 -17.50
CA PHE A 52 32.73 25.88 -16.78
C PHE A 52 32.58 25.77 -15.26
N MET A 53 31.80 24.81 -14.78
CA MET A 53 31.55 24.62 -13.35
C MET A 53 31.13 23.18 -13.03
N SER A 54 31.42 22.72 -11.82
CA SER A 54 30.98 21.38 -11.37
C SER A 54 29.46 21.32 -11.19
N VAL A 55 28.89 20.10 -11.30
CA VAL A 55 27.47 19.86 -10.97
C VAL A 55 27.14 20.23 -9.52
N ASN A 56 28.09 20.05 -8.60
CA ASN A 56 27.95 20.50 -7.21
C ASN A 56 27.74 22.02 -7.11
N THR A 57 28.44 22.80 -7.94
CA THR A 57 28.26 24.26 -8.03
C THR A 57 26.90 24.62 -8.59
N ILE A 58 26.41 23.89 -9.62
CA ILE A 58 25.06 24.08 -10.17
C ILE A 58 24.00 23.89 -9.08
N ILE A 59 24.12 22.84 -8.25
CA ILE A 59 23.20 22.57 -7.13
C ILE A 59 23.19 23.72 -6.11
N ASP A 60 24.32 24.41 -5.92
CA ASP A 60 24.43 25.54 -5.00
C ASP A 60 23.86 26.84 -5.56
N THR A 61 24.08 27.10 -6.85
CA THR A 61 23.78 28.40 -7.45
C THR A 61 22.47 28.44 -8.23
N CYS A 62 21.86 27.29 -8.53
CA CYS A 62 20.65 27.21 -9.37
C CYS A 62 19.46 26.56 -8.65
N PRO A 63 18.65 27.34 -7.89
CA PRO A 63 17.50 26.80 -7.18
C PRO A 63 16.44 26.14 -8.07
N LEU A 64 16.22 26.67 -9.28
CA LEU A 64 15.27 26.10 -10.23
C LEU A 64 15.71 24.70 -10.72
N PHE A 65 17.03 24.48 -10.87
CA PHE A 65 17.55 23.16 -11.18
C PHE A 65 17.18 22.15 -10.09
N ASN A 66 17.38 22.49 -8.81
CA ASN A 66 17.00 21.61 -7.70
C ASN A 66 15.49 21.30 -7.68
N LYS A 67 14.65 22.32 -7.92
CA LYS A 67 13.18 22.14 -7.99
C LYS A 67 12.79 21.19 -9.12
N LEU A 68 13.36 21.36 -10.31
CA LEU A 68 13.03 20.53 -11.47
C LEU A 68 13.67 19.14 -11.39
N PHE A 69 14.84 19.01 -10.78
CA PHE A 69 15.52 17.73 -10.55
C PHE A 69 14.66 16.77 -9.73
N VAL A 70 14.01 17.24 -8.65
CA VAL A 70 13.16 16.34 -7.83
C VAL A 70 11.89 15.90 -8.55
N LEU A 71 11.31 16.75 -9.42
CA LEU A 71 10.19 16.37 -10.28
C LEU A 71 10.64 15.33 -11.31
N TYR A 72 11.78 15.56 -11.95
CA TYR A 72 12.40 14.61 -12.86
C TYR A 72 12.66 13.26 -12.18
N ALA A 73 13.29 13.26 -11.00
CA ALA A 73 13.63 12.04 -10.28
C ALA A 73 12.38 11.26 -9.85
N ALA A 74 11.31 11.95 -9.43
CA ALA A 74 10.02 11.34 -9.11
C ALA A 74 9.37 10.71 -10.35
N GLU A 75 9.40 11.39 -11.50
CA GLU A 75 8.91 10.83 -12.76
C GLU A 75 9.78 9.69 -13.28
N TRP A 76 11.10 9.77 -13.12
CA TRP A 76 12.03 8.69 -13.47
C TRP A 76 11.72 7.45 -12.63
N TRP A 77 11.58 7.62 -11.32
CA TRP A 77 11.17 6.54 -10.40
C TRP A 77 9.87 5.90 -10.87
N LYS A 78 8.86 6.71 -11.15
CA LYS A 78 7.55 6.22 -11.57
C LYS A 78 7.61 5.46 -12.89
N ARG A 79 8.36 5.97 -13.88
CA ARG A 79 8.28 5.51 -15.28
C ARG A 79 9.33 4.47 -15.66
N LYS A 80 10.55 4.60 -15.13
CA LYS A 80 11.72 3.83 -15.55
C LYS A 80 12.17 2.80 -14.52
N TYR A 81 11.79 2.93 -13.24
CA TYR A 81 12.16 1.93 -12.25
C TYR A 81 11.40 0.61 -12.49
N SER A 82 12.14 -0.44 -12.81
CA SER A 82 11.61 -1.78 -13.10
C SER A 82 12.01 -2.83 -12.06
N GLY A 83 12.44 -2.40 -10.87
CA GLY A 83 12.96 -3.26 -9.82
C GLY A 83 14.48 -3.17 -9.68
N GLY A 84 15.04 -3.96 -8.76
CA GLY A 84 16.46 -3.95 -8.41
C GLY A 84 16.77 -3.16 -7.14
N HIS A 85 18.06 -2.87 -6.92
CA HIS A 85 18.48 -2.07 -5.79
C HIS A 85 18.09 -0.61 -5.97
N TRP A 86 17.63 0.02 -4.89
CA TRP A 86 17.37 1.45 -4.89
C TRP A 86 18.69 2.21 -4.98
N THR A 87 18.96 2.75 -6.16
CA THR A 87 20.18 3.48 -6.46
C THR A 87 19.88 4.78 -7.18
N TRP A 88 20.71 5.79 -6.91
CA TRP A 88 20.68 7.05 -7.63
C TRP A 88 21.34 6.97 -8.99
N LYS A 89 22.21 5.96 -9.20
CA LYS A 89 23.02 5.80 -10.40
C LYS A 89 22.20 5.98 -11.68
N HIS A 90 21.14 5.19 -11.84
CA HIS A 90 20.34 5.24 -13.07
C HIS A 90 19.55 6.54 -13.28
N ILE A 91 19.21 7.26 -12.20
CA ILE A 91 18.56 8.58 -12.27
C ILE A 91 19.57 9.63 -12.75
N ILE A 92 20.81 9.55 -12.26
CA ILE A 92 21.88 10.52 -12.55
C ILE A 92 22.49 10.26 -13.93
N ASP A 93 22.79 8.99 -14.24
CA ASP A 93 23.32 8.54 -15.54
C ASP A 93 22.35 8.93 -16.69
N ASP A 94 21.03 8.90 -16.46
CA ASP A 94 20.02 9.31 -17.44
C ASP A 94 19.99 10.84 -17.68
N LEU A 95 20.63 11.64 -16.82
CA LEU A 95 20.93 13.04 -17.10
C LEU A 95 22.31 13.26 -17.73
N GLY A 96 23.06 12.20 -18.01
CA GLY A 96 24.43 12.27 -18.53
C GLY A 96 25.43 12.82 -17.53
N ILE A 97 25.16 12.65 -16.23
CA ILE A 97 26.05 13.04 -15.14
C ILE A 97 26.74 11.77 -14.65
N GLU A 98 28.05 11.80 -14.45
CA GLU A 98 28.77 10.65 -13.89
C GLU A 98 28.57 10.58 -12.37
N GLU A 99 28.57 9.37 -11.80
CA GLU A 99 28.18 9.15 -10.39
C GLU A 99 29.13 9.84 -9.40
N ASP A 100 30.39 10.05 -9.79
CA ASP A 100 31.43 10.75 -9.04
C ASP A 100 31.34 12.29 -9.16
N GLU A 101 30.61 12.83 -10.15
CA GLU A 101 30.41 14.27 -10.29
C GLU A 101 29.50 14.87 -9.20
N ILE A 102 28.63 14.05 -8.58
CA ILE A 102 27.75 14.46 -7.49
C ILE A 102 28.02 13.66 -6.23
N THR A 103 28.57 14.34 -5.21
CA THR A 103 28.75 13.72 -3.89
C THR A 103 27.40 13.35 -3.24
N PRO A 104 27.33 12.27 -2.43
CA PRO A 104 26.10 11.89 -1.72
C PRO A 104 25.49 13.02 -0.88
N GLN A 105 26.33 13.87 -0.29
CA GLN A 105 25.95 15.05 0.49
C GLN A 105 25.30 16.10 -0.41
N LYS A 106 25.91 16.43 -1.55
CA LYS A 106 25.35 17.42 -2.49
C LYS A 106 24.07 16.94 -3.14
N ARG A 107 23.96 15.65 -3.43
CA ARG A 107 22.69 15.04 -3.86
C ARG A 107 21.59 15.20 -2.82
N SER A 108 21.90 14.94 -1.55
CA SER A 108 20.96 15.14 -0.44
C SER A 108 20.51 16.61 -0.33
N VAL A 109 21.44 17.55 -0.51
CA VAL A 109 21.15 18.99 -0.56
C VAL A 109 20.27 19.35 -1.75
N CYS A 110 20.54 18.81 -2.94
CA CYS A 110 19.74 19.02 -4.14
C CYS A 110 18.28 18.58 -3.91
N VAL A 111 18.08 17.38 -3.38
CA VAL A 111 16.74 16.86 -3.09
C VAL A 111 16.05 17.68 -2.01
N SER A 112 16.75 18.00 -0.92
CA SER A 112 16.21 18.82 0.18
C SER A 112 15.73 20.19 -0.30
N ARG A 113 16.60 20.92 -1.01
CA ARG A 113 16.26 22.23 -1.60
C ARG A 113 15.16 22.11 -2.63
N GLY A 114 15.18 21.07 -3.46
CA GLY A 114 14.18 20.83 -4.49
C GLY A 114 12.79 20.62 -3.90
N LEU A 115 12.66 19.68 -2.95
CA LEU A 115 11.38 19.39 -2.28
C LEU A 115 10.86 20.61 -1.52
N SER A 116 11.72 21.35 -0.82
CA SER A 116 11.32 22.60 -0.15
C SER A 116 10.76 23.64 -1.13
N ARG A 117 11.25 23.69 -2.38
CA ARG A 117 10.74 24.60 -3.43
C ARG A 117 9.41 24.16 -4.04
N TRP A 118 8.96 22.95 -3.73
CA TRP A 118 7.60 22.46 -3.93
C TRP A 118 6.76 22.55 -2.64
N ASN A 119 7.26 23.23 -1.61
CA ASN A 119 6.67 23.31 -0.27
C ASN A 119 6.49 21.95 0.44
N LEU A 120 7.23 20.93 -0.01
CA LEU A 120 7.18 19.58 0.55
C LEU A 120 8.19 19.44 1.69
N LYS A 121 7.72 18.97 2.85
CA LYS A 121 8.56 18.68 4.01
C LYS A 121 9.17 17.30 3.91
N ILE A 122 10.41 17.18 4.38
CA ILE A 122 11.09 15.89 4.53
C ILE A 122 11.10 15.58 6.02
N ALA A 123 10.53 14.43 6.39
CA ALA A 123 10.45 14.03 7.80
C ALA A 123 11.82 13.70 8.40
N ASP A 124 12.85 13.42 7.59
CA ASP A 124 14.14 12.90 8.05
C ASP A 124 15.28 13.08 7.01
N THR A 125 16.52 13.36 7.46
CA THR A 125 17.60 13.98 6.66
C THR A 125 18.74 13.04 6.19
N SER A 126 18.55 11.72 6.13
CA SER A 126 19.62 10.79 5.69
C SER A 126 19.62 10.42 4.20
N GLY A 127 20.81 10.12 3.63
CA GLY A 127 21.05 9.88 2.20
C GLY A 127 20.15 8.83 1.52
N LYS A 128 19.91 7.68 2.18
CA LYS A 128 18.99 6.63 1.67
C LYS A 128 17.53 7.06 1.75
N ARG A 129 17.18 7.91 2.70
CA ARG A 129 15.82 8.43 2.89
C ARG A 129 15.43 9.46 1.83
N PHE A 130 16.38 10.16 1.21
CA PHE A 130 16.06 11.06 0.08
C PHE A 130 15.56 10.32 -1.16
N LEU A 131 16.10 9.14 -1.47
CA LEU A 131 15.58 8.34 -2.58
C LEU A 131 14.18 7.81 -2.25
N GLY A 132 13.95 7.42 -0.99
CA GLY A 132 12.62 7.10 -0.49
C GLY A 132 11.65 8.28 -0.55
N ALA A 133 12.09 9.49 -0.22
CA ALA A 133 11.28 10.69 -0.37
C ALA A 133 10.89 10.89 -1.85
N ILE A 134 11.83 10.75 -2.79
CA ILE A 134 11.53 10.75 -4.23
C ILE A 134 10.52 9.66 -4.60
N ALA A 135 10.69 8.44 -4.08
CA ALA A 135 9.76 7.34 -4.35
C ALA A 135 8.33 7.66 -3.88
N ILE A 136 8.17 8.21 -2.67
CA ILE A 136 6.87 8.69 -2.16
C ILE A 136 6.29 9.77 -3.08
N GLN A 137 7.11 10.72 -3.51
CA GLN A 137 6.66 11.79 -4.39
C GLN A 137 6.32 11.30 -5.81
N GLY A 138 6.97 10.25 -6.30
CA GLY A 138 6.70 9.64 -7.61
C GLY A 138 5.52 8.67 -7.60
N GLY A 139 5.14 8.14 -6.45
CA GLY A 139 4.11 7.11 -6.32
C GLY A 139 4.61 5.71 -6.69
N LEU A 140 3.66 4.78 -6.86
CA LEU A 140 3.97 3.39 -7.23
C LEU A 140 4.48 3.33 -8.68
N PRO A 141 5.64 2.69 -8.93
CA PRO A 141 6.19 2.54 -10.27
C PRO A 141 5.24 1.81 -11.24
N ILE A 142 5.23 2.22 -12.51
CA ILE A 142 4.37 1.61 -13.54
C ILE A 142 4.65 0.11 -13.67
N HIS A 143 5.93 -0.27 -13.74
CA HIS A 143 6.35 -1.67 -13.85
C HIS A 143 5.94 -2.52 -12.65
N PHE A 144 5.84 -1.92 -11.47
CA PHE A 144 5.34 -2.60 -10.30
C PHE A 144 3.89 -3.05 -10.55
N LEU A 145 3.03 -2.14 -11.01
CA LEU A 145 1.61 -2.42 -11.28
C LEU A 145 1.40 -3.42 -12.42
N THR A 146 2.10 -3.25 -13.54
CA THR A 146 1.86 -4.05 -14.75
C THR A 146 2.46 -5.45 -14.66
N SER A 147 3.64 -5.60 -14.05
CA SER A 147 4.34 -6.89 -13.98
C SER A 147 3.97 -7.71 -12.75
N GLN A 148 3.35 -7.10 -11.75
CA GLN A 148 2.99 -7.74 -10.47
C GLN A 148 1.51 -7.56 -10.11
N GLU A 149 0.64 -7.30 -11.10
CA GLU A 149 -0.77 -6.97 -10.89
C GLU A 149 -1.46 -7.96 -9.92
N GLY A 150 -1.22 -9.27 -10.10
CA GLY A 150 -1.80 -10.30 -9.23
C GLY A 150 -1.31 -10.25 -7.78
N ASN A 151 -0.03 -9.97 -7.55
CA ASN A 151 0.54 -9.87 -6.19
C ASN A 151 0.11 -8.56 -5.50
N ILE A 152 0.12 -7.45 -6.24
CA ILE A 152 -0.32 -6.14 -5.71
C ILE A 152 -1.80 -6.17 -5.39
N TYR A 153 -2.62 -6.74 -6.28
CA TYR A 153 -4.04 -6.93 -6.02
C TYR A 153 -4.26 -7.73 -4.73
N ARG A 154 -3.53 -8.84 -4.52
CA ARG A 154 -3.63 -9.64 -3.28
C ARG A 154 -3.28 -8.85 -2.02
N VAL A 155 -2.24 -8.02 -2.08
CA VAL A 155 -1.86 -7.16 -0.95
C VAL A 155 -2.94 -6.12 -0.68
N LEU A 156 -3.37 -5.37 -1.69
CA LEU A 156 -4.41 -4.33 -1.56
C LEU A 156 -5.75 -4.92 -1.13
N GLU A 157 -6.16 -6.06 -1.68
CA GLU A 157 -7.38 -6.76 -1.29
C GLU A 157 -7.33 -7.15 0.19
N ARG A 158 -6.20 -7.69 0.66
CA ARG A 158 -6.04 -8.02 2.08
C ARG A 158 -6.08 -6.77 2.93
N LEU A 159 -5.36 -5.71 2.57
CA LEU A 159 -5.39 -4.44 3.31
C LEU A 159 -6.80 -3.86 3.43
N VAL A 160 -7.56 -3.86 2.33
CA VAL A 160 -8.97 -3.43 2.33
C VAL A 160 -9.81 -4.26 3.31
N LYS A 161 -9.64 -5.59 3.32
CA LYS A 161 -10.35 -6.49 4.24
C LYS A 161 -9.96 -6.26 5.71
N HIS A 162 -8.71 -5.86 6.00
CA HIS A 162 -8.27 -5.56 7.37
C HIS A 162 -8.73 -4.18 7.84
N ALA A 163 -8.88 -3.22 6.92
CA ALA A 163 -9.33 -1.86 7.19
C ALA A 163 -10.86 -1.71 7.40
N GLU A 164 -11.59 -2.83 7.49
CA GLU A 164 -13.03 -2.90 7.70
C GLU A 164 -13.45 -2.32 9.07
N GLY A 165 -14.29 -1.28 9.08
CA GLY A 165 -15.07 -0.87 10.27
C GLY A 165 -14.51 0.23 11.18
N ALA A 166 -13.46 0.96 10.80
CA ALA A 166 -12.93 2.05 11.63
C ALA A 166 -12.39 3.25 10.84
N GLU A 167 -12.26 4.40 11.50
CA GLU A 167 -11.34 5.46 11.09
C GLU A 167 -9.90 4.92 11.20
N VAL A 168 -9.41 4.29 10.12
CA VAL A 168 -8.08 3.73 10.09
C VAL A 168 -7.06 4.86 9.93
N SER A 169 -6.17 5.00 10.91
CA SER A 169 -5.03 5.92 10.79
C SER A 169 -4.04 5.40 9.74
N SER A 170 -3.45 6.30 8.95
CA SER A 170 -2.47 5.97 7.91
C SER A 170 -1.33 5.09 8.41
N SER A 171 -0.85 5.36 9.63
CA SER A 171 0.21 4.60 10.28
C SER A 171 -0.11 3.11 10.47
N ARG A 172 -1.38 2.75 10.69
CA ARG A 172 -1.78 1.35 10.86
C ARG A 172 -1.83 0.62 9.52
N LEU A 173 -2.32 1.27 8.46
CA LEU A 173 -2.30 0.71 7.11
C LEU A 173 -0.87 0.43 6.64
N GLU A 174 0.08 1.31 7.00
CA GLU A 174 1.49 1.11 6.74
C GLU A 174 2.06 -0.13 7.42
N THR A 175 1.80 -0.30 8.72
CA THR A 175 2.22 -1.50 9.48
C THR A 175 1.65 -2.77 8.86
N TRP A 176 0.38 -2.78 8.45
CA TRP A 176 -0.21 -3.96 7.83
C TRP A 176 0.35 -4.25 6.44
N ALA A 177 0.68 -3.21 5.68
CA ALA A 177 1.32 -3.39 4.39
C ALA A 177 2.74 -3.98 4.55
N GLU A 178 3.44 -3.61 5.63
CA GLU A 178 4.71 -4.21 6.02
C GLU A 178 4.58 -5.69 6.37
N GLU A 179 3.55 -6.09 7.10
CA GLU A 179 3.33 -7.50 7.44
C GLU A 179 2.99 -8.35 6.21
N LEU A 180 2.33 -7.76 5.20
CA LEU A 180 2.01 -8.40 3.93
C LEU A 180 3.18 -8.41 2.92
N GLN A 181 4.37 -7.94 3.31
CA GLN A 181 5.53 -7.80 2.43
C GLN A 181 5.98 -9.09 1.74
N TYR A 182 5.62 -10.26 2.26
CA TYR A 182 5.99 -11.56 1.66
C TYR A 182 5.34 -11.79 0.29
N PHE A 183 4.22 -11.12 -0.01
CA PHE A 183 3.62 -11.09 -1.35
C PHE A 183 4.36 -10.17 -2.32
N LEU A 184 5.21 -9.26 -1.81
CA LEU A 184 5.93 -8.30 -2.62
C LEU A 184 7.31 -8.85 -3.01
N PRO A 185 7.80 -8.53 -4.22
CA PRO A 185 9.19 -8.79 -4.56
C PRO A 185 10.11 -8.03 -3.60
N HIS A 186 11.27 -8.62 -3.27
CA HIS A 186 12.22 -8.10 -2.27
C HIS A 186 12.59 -6.61 -2.49
N THR A 187 12.67 -6.18 -3.75
CA THR A 187 13.04 -4.81 -4.16
C THR A 187 11.97 -3.77 -3.84
N TYR A 188 10.74 -4.20 -3.54
CA TYR A 188 9.60 -3.36 -3.13
C TYR A 188 9.26 -3.51 -1.64
N ARG A 189 9.98 -4.34 -0.88
CA ARG A 189 9.81 -4.50 0.58
C ARG A 189 10.46 -3.32 1.33
N LYS A 190 9.83 -2.16 1.22
CA LYS A 190 10.31 -0.88 1.75
C LYS A 190 9.14 -0.11 2.36
N LYS A 191 9.40 0.57 3.48
CA LYS A 191 8.41 1.40 4.18
C LYS A 191 7.71 2.39 3.26
N GLU A 192 8.42 2.93 2.27
CA GLU A 192 7.86 3.88 1.32
C GLU A 192 6.83 3.23 0.40
N ILE A 193 7.03 1.97 0.00
CA ILE A 193 6.02 1.23 -0.78
C ILE A 193 4.81 0.93 0.09
N TYR A 194 5.02 0.60 1.37
CA TYR A 194 3.93 0.35 2.33
C TYR A 194 3.07 1.60 2.52
N ALA A 195 3.69 2.77 2.67
CA ALA A 195 2.99 4.07 2.72
C ALA A 195 2.19 4.37 1.46
N LEU A 196 2.70 4.04 0.28
CA LEU A 196 1.95 4.24 -0.97
C LEU A 196 0.78 3.26 -1.10
N LEU A 197 0.93 2.00 -0.68
CA LEU A 197 -0.15 1.02 -0.65
C LEU A 197 -1.25 1.44 0.35
N ALA A 198 -0.85 1.94 1.53
CA ALA A 198 -1.77 2.51 2.51
C ALA A 198 -2.58 3.67 1.92
N GLN A 199 -1.93 4.61 1.24
CA GLN A 199 -2.60 5.72 0.55
C GLN A 199 -3.62 5.26 -0.50
N VAL A 200 -3.31 4.19 -1.27
CA VAL A 200 -4.29 3.62 -2.21
C VAL A 200 -5.56 3.18 -1.47
N VAL A 201 -5.39 2.45 -0.37
CA VAL A 201 -6.52 1.95 0.44
C VAL A 201 -7.33 3.10 1.04
N GLU A 202 -6.67 4.15 1.54
CA GLU A 202 -7.36 5.35 2.02
C GLU A 202 -8.23 6.01 0.95
N VAL A 203 -7.71 6.14 -0.28
CA VAL A 203 -8.47 6.69 -1.40
C VAL A 203 -9.69 5.83 -1.71
N LEU A 204 -9.56 4.50 -1.68
CA LEU A 204 -10.70 3.59 -1.86
C LEU A 204 -11.80 3.80 -0.81
N PHE A 205 -11.44 3.96 0.46
CA PHE A 205 -12.41 4.26 1.51
C PHE A 205 -12.97 5.69 1.41
N ASN A 206 -12.19 6.66 0.91
CA ASN A 206 -12.70 8.00 0.60
C ASN A 206 -13.77 7.95 -0.50
N ILE A 207 -13.57 7.15 -1.55
CA ILE A 207 -14.57 6.93 -2.60
C ILE A 207 -15.85 6.34 -1.98
N LYS A 208 -15.72 5.28 -1.16
CA LYS A 208 -16.85 4.67 -0.44
C LYS A 208 -17.64 5.68 0.40
N ARG A 209 -16.95 6.59 1.10
CA ARG A 209 -17.57 7.61 1.94
C ARG A 209 -18.32 8.68 1.14
N LYS A 210 -17.85 9.02 -0.06
CA LYS A 210 -18.48 10.04 -0.92
C LYS A 210 -19.61 9.48 -1.79
N ALA A 211 -19.71 8.17 -1.93
CA ALA A 211 -20.79 7.53 -2.67
C ALA A 211 -22.16 7.82 -2.02
N SER A 212 -23.21 7.88 -2.85
CA SER A 212 -24.58 8.19 -2.40
C SER A 212 -25.14 7.18 -1.39
N ASP A 213 -24.73 5.92 -1.52
CA ASP A 213 -25.05 4.84 -0.60
C ASP A 213 -23.90 3.81 -0.59
N GLN A 214 -24.00 2.80 0.27
CA GLN A 214 -22.95 1.81 0.50
C GLN A 214 -23.04 0.58 -0.42
N THR A 215 -23.86 0.63 -1.48
CA THR A 215 -23.94 -0.44 -2.47
C THR A 215 -22.74 -0.40 -3.41
N THR A 216 -22.33 -1.57 -3.91
CA THR A 216 -21.26 -1.67 -4.93
C THR A 216 -21.55 -0.79 -6.15
N LYS A 217 -22.82 -0.69 -6.55
CA LYS A 217 -23.24 0.12 -7.71
C LYS A 217 -22.99 1.61 -7.48
N ALA A 218 -23.38 2.16 -6.32
CA ALA A 218 -23.17 3.58 -6.02
C ALA A 218 -21.69 3.93 -5.85
N ILE A 219 -20.91 3.05 -5.21
CA ILE A 219 -19.47 3.25 -5.03
C ILE A 219 -18.73 3.26 -6.37
N LEU A 220 -19.05 2.34 -7.27
CA LEU A 220 -18.49 2.33 -8.62
C LEU A 220 -18.94 3.54 -9.45
N ALA A 221 -20.18 4.01 -9.25
CA ALA A 221 -20.68 5.22 -9.90
C ALA A 221 -19.90 6.46 -9.43
N GLU A 222 -19.60 6.58 -8.14
CA GLU A 222 -18.77 7.65 -7.58
C GLU A 222 -17.36 7.65 -8.18
N TRP A 223 -16.72 6.48 -8.24
CA TRP A 223 -15.40 6.34 -8.88
C TRP A 223 -15.41 6.80 -10.34
N ARG A 224 -16.34 6.29 -11.15
CA ARG A 224 -16.37 6.56 -12.60
C ARG A 224 -16.79 7.99 -12.94
N SER A 225 -17.77 8.53 -12.22
CA SER A 225 -18.27 9.89 -12.48
C SER A 225 -17.26 10.96 -12.07
N ASN A 226 -16.44 10.69 -11.04
CA ASN A 226 -15.42 11.61 -10.53
C ASN A 226 -13.99 11.12 -10.80
N HIS A 227 -13.78 10.30 -11.83
CA HIS A 227 -12.50 9.61 -12.06
C HIS A 227 -11.31 10.57 -12.20
N SER A 228 -11.48 11.74 -12.83
CA SER A 228 -10.41 12.72 -12.99
C SER A 228 -9.85 13.19 -11.65
N LYS A 229 -10.72 13.44 -10.66
CA LYS A 229 -10.36 13.80 -9.29
C LYS A 229 -9.74 12.63 -8.55
N TRP A 230 -10.34 11.46 -8.59
CA TRP A 230 -9.84 10.32 -7.83
C TRP A 230 -8.49 9.82 -8.35
N LEU A 231 -8.25 9.92 -9.66
CA LEU A 231 -6.94 9.66 -10.24
C LEU A 231 -5.89 10.61 -9.65
N THR A 232 -6.14 11.91 -9.48
CA THR A 232 -5.11 12.80 -8.88
C THR A 232 -4.82 12.44 -7.42
N GLU A 233 -5.76 11.83 -6.69
CA GLU A 233 -5.54 11.36 -5.32
C GLU A 233 -4.78 10.02 -5.25
N LEU A 234 -4.87 9.17 -6.28
CA LEU A 234 -4.19 7.87 -6.31
C LEU A 234 -2.69 8.01 -6.62
N PRO A 235 -1.79 7.40 -5.81
CA PRO A 235 -0.36 7.35 -6.10
C PRO A 235 -0.02 6.27 -7.15
N ILE A 236 -0.88 6.08 -8.15
CA ILE A 236 -0.79 5.05 -9.19
C ILE A 236 -0.83 5.72 -10.56
N THR A 237 0.10 5.39 -11.45
CA THR A 237 0.03 5.79 -12.86
C THR A 237 0.09 4.55 -13.75
N ALA A 238 -0.86 4.44 -14.66
CA ALA A 238 -1.00 3.41 -15.69
C ALA A 238 -2.07 3.92 -16.69
N PRO A 239 -2.26 3.29 -17.87
CA PRO A 239 -3.42 3.53 -18.71
C PRO A 239 -4.72 3.43 -17.90
N TYR A 240 -5.70 4.28 -18.20
CA TYR A 240 -6.92 4.39 -17.39
C TYR A 240 -7.66 3.07 -17.29
N GLU A 241 -7.66 2.27 -18.35
CA GLU A 241 -8.32 0.96 -18.42
C GLU A 241 -7.73 -0.05 -17.44
N GLU A 242 -6.42 0.02 -17.19
CA GLU A 242 -5.73 -0.83 -16.21
C GLU A 242 -6.04 -0.37 -14.77
N ILE A 243 -6.03 0.95 -14.54
CA ILE A 243 -6.39 1.53 -13.25
C ILE A 243 -7.85 1.21 -12.93
N ASP A 244 -8.77 1.45 -13.85
CA ASP A 244 -10.21 1.22 -13.67
C ASP A 244 -10.49 -0.25 -13.35
N ARG A 245 -9.81 -1.18 -14.03
CA ARG A 245 -9.94 -2.62 -13.75
C ARG A 245 -9.51 -2.97 -12.33
N LEU A 246 -8.32 -2.52 -11.92
CA LEU A 246 -7.78 -2.79 -10.58
C LEU A 246 -8.65 -2.15 -9.49
N ILE A 247 -8.95 -0.86 -9.65
CA ILE A 247 -9.71 -0.08 -8.67
C ILE A 247 -11.16 -0.56 -8.59
N SER A 248 -11.84 -0.82 -9.71
CA SER A 248 -13.21 -1.36 -9.70
C SER A 248 -13.29 -2.70 -8.96
N LYS A 249 -12.30 -3.59 -9.16
CA LYS A 249 -12.25 -4.87 -8.46
C LYS A 249 -12.04 -4.69 -6.95
N LEU A 250 -11.18 -3.77 -6.55
CA LEU A 250 -10.95 -3.44 -5.14
C LEU A 250 -12.17 -2.76 -4.50
N LEU A 251 -12.85 -1.85 -5.20
CA LEU A 251 -14.08 -1.21 -4.73
C LEU A 251 -15.21 -2.22 -4.52
N GLY A 252 -15.27 -3.30 -5.29
CA GLY A 252 -16.15 -4.43 -5.01
C GLY A 252 -15.87 -5.09 -3.65
N VAL A 253 -14.60 -5.25 -3.28
CA VAL A 253 -14.20 -5.75 -1.96
C VAL A 253 -14.56 -4.73 -0.88
N VAL A 254 -14.30 -3.45 -1.10
CA VAL A 254 -14.63 -2.34 -0.20
C VAL A 254 -16.15 -2.28 0.09
N ALA A 255 -16.99 -2.51 -0.91
CA ALA A 255 -18.44 -2.55 -0.74
C ALA A 255 -18.87 -3.70 0.19
N ALA A 256 -18.26 -4.87 0.03
CA ALA A 256 -18.54 -6.05 0.85
C ALA A 256 -18.12 -5.90 2.33
N THR A 257 -17.22 -4.97 2.67
CA THR A 257 -16.77 -4.76 4.06
C THR A 257 -17.81 -4.09 4.97
N ASN A 258 -19.06 -3.89 4.53
CA ASN A 258 -20.13 -3.35 5.38
C ASN A 258 -21.34 -4.30 5.46
N GLU A 259 -21.29 -5.45 4.80
CA GLU A 259 -22.29 -6.50 5.04
C GLU A 259 -22.09 -6.96 6.47
N LYS A 260 -22.97 -6.49 7.37
CA LYS A 260 -23.01 -6.81 8.81
C LYS A 260 -22.53 -8.25 9.02
N ARG A 261 -21.26 -8.44 9.39
CA ARG A 261 -20.85 -9.68 10.02
C ARG A 261 -21.56 -9.67 11.34
N THR A 262 -22.68 -10.39 11.40
CA THR A 262 -23.38 -10.71 12.63
C THR A 262 -22.30 -11.13 13.61
N ILE A 263 -22.14 -10.35 14.68
CA ILE A 263 -21.38 -10.82 15.83
C ILE A 263 -22.21 -12.00 16.32
N SER A 264 -21.83 -13.19 15.87
CA SER A 264 -22.37 -14.42 16.43
C SER A 264 -21.86 -14.45 17.87
N ASP A 265 -22.76 -14.69 18.82
CA ASP A 265 -22.36 -14.97 20.21
C ASP A 265 -21.39 -16.17 20.28
N ASP A 266 -21.47 -17.05 19.27
CA ASP A 266 -20.55 -18.15 19.05
C ASP A 266 -19.57 -17.87 17.92
N PHE A 267 -18.34 -17.50 18.30
CA PHE A 267 -17.20 -17.42 17.40
C PHE A 267 -16.89 -18.74 16.69
N LEU A 268 -17.20 -19.86 17.34
CA LEU A 268 -17.02 -21.20 16.81
C LEU A 268 -18.33 -21.96 16.94
N THR A 269 -18.83 -22.50 15.83
CA THR A 269 -19.98 -23.40 15.80
C THR A 269 -19.54 -24.75 15.28
N ILE A 270 -19.85 -25.81 16.02
CA ILE A 270 -19.50 -27.18 15.63
C ILE A 270 -20.75 -27.86 15.08
N HIS A 271 -20.76 -28.13 13.78
CA HIS A 271 -21.80 -28.92 13.12
C HIS A 271 -21.42 -30.39 13.12
N ARG A 272 -22.39 -31.24 13.47
CA ARG A 272 -22.24 -32.71 13.48
C ARG A 272 -23.21 -33.32 12.50
N ASN A 273 -22.68 -33.98 11.48
CA ASN A 273 -23.48 -34.64 10.47
C ASN A 273 -23.26 -36.15 10.53
N LEU A 274 -24.33 -36.90 10.79
CA LEU A 274 -24.32 -38.35 10.64
C LEU A 274 -24.55 -38.69 9.16
N ILE A 275 -23.58 -39.34 8.55
CA ILE A 275 -23.61 -39.69 7.13
C ILE A 275 -23.42 -41.20 7.01
N ILE A 276 -24.30 -41.84 6.26
CA ILE A 276 -24.14 -43.25 5.89
C ILE A 276 -23.18 -43.28 4.69
N ASN A 277 -22.04 -43.94 4.84
CA ASN A 277 -21.07 -44.08 3.76
C ASN A 277 -21.53 -45.14 2.73
N ASP A 278 -20.81 -45.23 1.61
CA ASP A 278 -21.12 -46.16 0.50
C ASP A 278 -21.13 -47.64 0.91
N LYS A 279 -20.62 -47.96 2.11
CA LYS A 279 -20.60 -49.31 2.70
C LYS A 279 -21.71 -49.53 3.74
N GLY A 280 -22.67 -48.61 3.83
CA GLY A 280 -23.80 -48.68 4.78
C GLY A 280 -23.42 -48.42 6.23
N ARG A 281 -22.21 -47.92 6.53
CA ARG A 281 -21.80 -47.60 7.89
C ARG A 281 -22.11 -46.14 8.23
N LEU A 282 -22.68 -45.91 9.40
CA LEU A 282 -22.83 -44.58 10.00
C LEU A 282 -21.44 -44.02 10.31
N THR A 283 -21.15 -42.84 9.78
CA THR A 283 -19.94 -42.07 10.06
C THR A 283 -20.35 -40.69 10.53
N CYS A 284 -19.62 -40.12 11.48
CA CYS A 284 -19.84 -38.74 11.93
C CYS A 284 -18.84 -37.83 11.23
N LYS A 285 -19.31 -36.80 10.52
CA LYS A 285 -18.46 -35.72 10.03
C LYS A 285 -18.67 -34.46 10.86
N GLY A 286 -17.58 -33.90 11.36
CA GLY A 286 -17.58 -32.62 12.04
C GLY A 286 -17.10 -31.49 11.15
N ILE A 287 -17.78 -30.35 11.23
CA ILE A 287 -17.35 -29.10 10.61
C ILE A 287 -17.32 -28.05 11.70
N ILE A 288 -16.20 -27.35 11.83
CA ILE A 288 -16.11 -26.16 12.67
C ILE A 288 -16.30 -24.95 11.77
N GLU A 289 -17.37 -24.21 12.00
CA GLU A 289 -17.60 -22.90 11.41
C GLU A 289 -17.03 -21.82 12.31
N ILE A 290 -16.35 -20.85 11.71
CA ILE A 290 -15.72 -19.73 12.41
C ILE A 290 -16.50 -18.47 12.03
N ALA A 291 -17.21 -17.90 13.01
CA ALA A 291 -17.88 -16.63 12.82
C ALA A 291 -16.82 -15.54 12.62
N GLY A 292 -17.00 -14.69 11.63
CA GLY A 292 -15.91 -13.88 11.06
C GLY A 292 -15.17 -12.93 12.01
N THR A 293 -15.63 -12.73 13.26
CA THR A 293 -14.92 -11.96 14.30
C THR A 293 -15.17 -12.51 15.72
N ILE A 294 -14.19 -12.39 16.61
CA ILE A 294 -14.27 -12.64 18.07
C ILE A 294 -13.87 -11.38 18.86
N SER A 295 -14.58 -11.03 19.94
CA SER A 295 -14.21 -9.94 20.84
C SER A 295 -13.18 -10.36 21.91
N ALA A 296 -12.51 -9.41 22.54
CA ALA A 296 -11.60 -9.67 23.65
C ALA A 296 -12.31 -10.26 24.87
N GLU A 297 -13.58 -9.87 25.09
CA GLU A 297 -14.42 -10.47 26.11
C GLU A 297 -14.71 -11.94 25.78
N GLN A 298 -15.02 -12.26 24.52
CA GLN A 298 -15.19 -13.65 24.08
C GLN A 298 -13.87 -14.43 24.15
N LEU A 299 -12.72 -13.82 23.87
CA LEU A 299 -11.41 -14.44 24.04
C LEU A 299 -11.12 -14.78 25.51
N LEU A 300 -11.46 -13.87 26.42
CA LEU A 300 -11.36 -14.11 27.85
C LEU A 300 -12.33 -15.21 28.30
N ASN A 301 -13.60 -15.10 27.93
CA ASN A 301 -14.64 -16.02 28.40
C ASN A 301 -14.51 -17.43 27.82
N LYS A 302 -14.14 -17.57 26.54
CA LYS A 302 -14.07 -18.88 25.85
C LYS A 302 -12.68 -19.53 25.90
N PHE A 303 -11.61 -18.73 25.98
CA PHE A 303 -10.22 -19.25 25.92
C PHE A 303 -9.37 -18.87 27.13
N ASN A 304 -9.93 -18.19 28.14
CA ASN A 304 -9.21 -17.63 29.27
C ASN A 304 -8.01 -16.76 28.86
N TYR A 305 -8.11 -16.12 27.68
CA TYR A 305 -7.05 -15.29 27.13
C TYR A 305 -7.33 -13.82 27.38
N LYS A 306 -6.52 -13.18 28.22
CA LYS A 306 -6.57 -11.74 28.43
C LYS A 306 -5.72 -11.04 27.37
N VAL A 307 -6.40 -10.33 26.47
CA VAL A 307 -5.74 -9.48 25.46
C VAL A 307 -4.86 -8.44 26.17
N PRO A 308 -3.53 -8.43 25.95
CA PRO A 308 -2.64 -7.45 26.56
C PRO A 308 -2.91 -6.03 26.04
N GLU A 309 -2.48 -5.00 26.77
CA GLU A 309 -2.73 -3.59 26.41
C GLU A 309 -2.15 -3.19 25.03
N ASN A 310 -1.07 -3.85 24.61
CA ASN A 310 -0.48 -3.63 23.29
C ASN A 310 -1.28 -4.28 22.15
N ASN A 311 -2.35 -5.03 22.46
CA ASN A 311 -3.27 -5.72 21.56
C ASN A 311 -2.56 -6.41 20.39
N PRO A 312 -2.07 -7.65 20.55
CA PRO A 312 -1.25 -8.31 19.53
C PRO A 312 -1.97 -8.33 18.19
N PHE A 313 -1.26 -8.00 17.10
CA PHE A 313 -1.86 -7.96 15.78
C PHE A 313 -2.32 -9.35 15.33
N VAL A 314 -1.59 -10.38 15.74
CA VAL A 314 -1.86 -11.77 15.42
C VAL A 314 -2.02 -12.58 16.70
N LEU A 315 -3.12 -13.33 16.80
CA LEU A 315 -3.28 -14.42 17.74
C LEU A 315 -3.28 -15.73 16.98
N ASN A 316 -2.49 -16.69 17.43
CA ASN A 316 -2.61 -18.05 16.94
C ASN A 316 -3.41 -18.86 17.96
N VAL A 317 -4.52 -19.41 17.47
CA VAL A 317 -5.35 -20.35 18.21
C VAL A 317 -4.99 -21.73 17.70
N GLN A 318 -4.45 -22.57 18.56
CA GLN A 318 -4.27 -23.98 18.28
C GLN A 318 -5.54 -24.73 18.69
N LEU A 319 -6.07 -25.49 17.75
CA LEU A 319 -7.18 -26.40 17.91
C LEU A 319 -6.62 -27.82 17.92
N SER A 320 -6.75 -28.51 19.05
CA SER A 320 -6.37 -29.91 19.18
C SER A 320 -7.64 -30.76 19.25
N ILE A 321 -7.75 -31.79 18.41
CA ILE A 321 -8.86 -32.74 18.36
C ILE A 321 -8.28 -34.15 18.42
N GLY A 322 -8.21 -34.73 19.62
CA GLY A 322 -7.53 -36.01 19.82
C GLY A 322 -6.06 -35.94 19.42
N SER A 323 -5.67 -36.63 18.34
CA SER A 323 -4.30 -36.60 17.79
C SER A 323 -4.05 -35.54 16.71
N TYR A 324 -5.09 -34.79 16.34
CA TYR A 324 -5.06 -33.82 15.25
C TYR A 324 -4.87 -32.40 15.79
N ASP A 325 -3.92 -31.65 15.24
CA ASP A 325 -3.68 -30.24 15.56
C ASP A 325 -3.88 -29.37 14.32
N GLU A 326 -4.63 -28.27 14.49
CA GLU A 326 -4.81 -27.22 13.50
C GLU A 326 -4.51 -25.85 14.08
N HIS A 327 -3.94 -24.99 13.25
CA HIS A 327 -3.58 -23.63 13.65
C HIS A 327 -4.47 -22.62 12.94
N LEU A 328 -5.16 -21.81 13.74
CA LEU A 328 -5.99 -20.73 13.29
C LEU A 328 -5.33 -19.39 13.61
N THR A 329 -4.98 -18.64 12.58
CA THR A 329 -4.44 -17.30 12.72
C THR A 329 -5.58 -16.28 12.73
N LEU A 330 -5.68 -15.54 13.82
CA LEU A 330 -6.61 -14.44 14.00
C LEU A 330 -5.89 -13.10 13.91
N HIS A 331 -6.46 -12.17 13.16
CA HIS A 331 -5.93 -10.82 12.98
C HIS A 331 -6.78 -9.81 13.74
N SER A 332 -6.15 -8.93 14.50
CA SER A 332 -6.85 -7.87 15.22
C SER A 332 -7.68 -6.99 14.26
N VAL A 333 -8.91 -6.67 14.66
CA VAL A 333 -9.87 -5.81 13.96
C VAL A 333 -9.93 -4.48 14.70
N ILE A 334 -9.86 -3.36 13.98
CA ILE A 334 -9.67 -2.05 14.59
C ILE A 334 -10.86 -1.64 15.47
N GLY A 335 -10.53 -1.01 16.60
CA GLY A 335 -11.44 -0.11 17.34
C GLY A 335 -12.30 -0.79 18.40
N ASN A 336 -12.26 -2.12 18.51
CA ASN A 336 -13.19 -2.84 19.38
C ASN A 336 -12.60 -4.08 20.08
N SER A 337 -11.28 -4.14 20.29
CA SER A 337 -10.62 -5.31 20.90
C SER A 337 -11.08 -6.63 20.25
N LYS A 338 -11.28 -6.64 18.93
CA LYS A 338 -11.80 -7.79 18.18
C LYS A 338 -10.68 -8.41 17.36
N TYR A 339 -10.87 -9.66 16.98
CA TYR A 339 -10.00 -10.42 16.10
C TYR A 339 -10.84 -11.10 15.02
N SER A 340 -10.30 -11.31 13.84
CA SER A 340 -10.97 -11.94 12.71
C SER A 340 -10.14 -13.07 12.14
N SER A 341 -10.82 -14.12 11.70
CA SER A 341 -10.19 -15.21 10.96
C SER A 341 -10.40 -15.00 9.46
N SER A 342 -9.37 -15.30 8.67
CA SER A 342 -9.50 -15.47 7.22
C SER A 342 -10.05 -16.84 6.82
N VAL A 343 -9.94 -17.83 7.71
CA VAL A 343 -10.50 -19.18 7.58
C VAL A 343 -11.94 -19.18 8.07
N LYS A 344 -12.87 -19.63 7.22
CA LYS A 344 -14.31 -19.66 7.52
C LYS A 344 -14.80 -21.02 8.06
N SER A 345 -14.11 -22.11 7.72
CA SER A 345 -14.44 -23.43 8.24
C SER A 345 -13.23 -24.36 8.23
N ILE A 346 -13.25 -25.35 9.13
CA ILE A 346 -12.26 -26.43 9.23
C ILE A 346 -13.03 -27.75 9.16
N GLN A 347 -12.63 -28.63 8.24
CA GLN A 347 -13.18 -29.99 8.14
C GLN A 347 -12.37 -30.96 8.98
N ILE A 348 -13.05 -31.75 9.80
CA ILE A 348 -12.42 -32.75 10.67
C ILE A 348 -12.43 -34.08 9.93
N ARG A 349 -11.23 -34.63 9.68
CA ARG A 349 -11.03 -35.76 8.77
C ARG A 349 -11.13 -37.13 9.44
N GLU A 350 -11.04 -37.21 10.75
CA GLU A 350 -11.09 -38.48 11.50
C GLU A 350 -12.46 -38.71 12.16
N GLU A 351 -12.75 -39.98 12.46
CA GLU A 351 -13.74 -40.42 13.46
C GLU A 351 -13.26 -40.07 14.89
N ALA A 352 -12.75 -38.85 15.08
CA ALA A 352 -12.30 -38.39 16.38
C ALA A 352 -13.52 -38.17 17.28
N PHE A 353 -13.49 -38.75 18.48
CA PHE A 353 -14.49 -38.46 19.49
C PHE A 353 -14.25 -37.04 20.01
N PHE A 354 -15.29 -36.21 19.93
CA PHE A 354 -15.24 -34.77 20.13
C PHE A 354 -15.15 -34.33 21.61
N ASP A 355 -15.14 -35.28 22.54
CA ASP A 355 -14.85 -35.06 23.96
C ASP A 355 -13.38 -34.67 24.21
N GLN A 356 -12.53 -34.74 23.18
CA GLN A 356 -11.10 -34.42 23.24
C GLN A 356 -10.73 -33.09 22.56
N ILE A 357 -11.68 -32.17 22.32
CA ILE A 357 -11.32 -30.86 21.77
C ILE A 357 -10.71 -29.98 22.85
N ILE A 358 -9.46 -29.59 22.65
CA ILE A 358 -8.75 -28.63 23.49
C ILE A 358 -8.42 -27.41 22.63
N PHE A 359 -8.72 -26.23 23.17
CA PHE A 359 -8.30 -24.97 22.58
C PHE A 359 -7.18 -24.38 23.40
N SER A 360 -6.09 -24.02 22.74
CA SER A 360 -5.01 -23.26 23.35
C SER A 360 -4.72 -22.02 22.52
N THR A 361 -4.43 -20.92 23.20
CA THR A 361 -4.15 -19.64 22.55
C THR A 361 -2.75 -19.20 22.89
N PHE A 362 -2.01 -18.76 21.87
CA PHE A 362 -0.67 -18.23 22.03
C PHE A 362 -0.58 -16.90 21.29
N ALA A 363 -0.10 -15.89 22.02
CA ALA A 363 0.20 -14.59 21.44
C ALA A 363 1.55 -14.69 20.74
N LEU A 364 1.58 -14.41 19.44
CA LEU A 364 2.83 -14.16 18.74
C LEU A 364 3.06 -12.66 18.79
N GLN A 365 3.96 -12.23 19.67
CA GLN A 365 4.60 -10.93 19.53
C GLN A 365 5.65 -11.07 18.44
N ILE A 366 5.38 -10.51 17.27
CA ILE A 366 6.38 -10.35 16.21
C ILE A 366 6.83 -8.90 16.22
#